data_AF-A0AAD5KDB8-F1
#
_entry.id   AF-A0AAD5KDB8-F1
#
_cell.length_a   1.000
_cell.length_b   1.000
_cell.length_c   1.000
_cell.angle_alpha   90.00
_cell.angle_beta   90.00
_cell.angle_gamma   90.00
#
_symmetry.space_group_name_H-M   'P 1'
#
loop_
_entity.id
_entity.type
_entity.pdbx_description
1 polymer ?
#
loop_
_entity_poly.entity_id
_entity_poly.type
_entity_poly.pdbx_seq_one_letter_code
_entity_poly.pdbx_strand_id
1 'polypeptide(L)'
;MINNTLPFTEQSQFSFPVFHWTNLRKQAKQIIWCPTQDLAVIVFVDNTIALCRDGWFPIWEMTAPETTEVTALVWNPNGKFISFINAKKVKDK
;
A
#
# COMPACT_ATOMS: atom_id res chain seq x y z
N MET A 1 19.21 7.05 -10.60
CA MET A 1 18.88 6.20 -9.44
C MET A 1 19.82 6.59 -8.33
N ILE A 2 19.32 7.22 -7.27
CA ILE A 2 20.13 7.65 -6.13
C ILE A 2 19.82 6.65 -5.01
N ASN A 3 20.83 5.88 -4.58
CA ASN A 3 20.70 4.99 -3.44
C ASN A 3 20.69 5.85 -2.17
N ASN A 4 19.50 6.06 -1.61
CA ASN A 4 19.33 6.85 -0.40
C ASN A 4 19.21 5.98 0.87
N THR A 5 19.99 4.91 0.95
CA THR A 5 20.13 4.16 2.19
C THR A 5 21.12 4.91 3.09
N LEU A 6 20.67 5.36 4.25
CA LEU A 6 21.59 5.74 5.32
C LEU A 6 22.50 4.54 5.62
N PRO A 7 23.82 4.75 5.82
CA PRO A 7 24.70 3.65 6.19
C PRO A 7 24.17 2.99 7.48
N PHE A 8 24.12 1.65 7.46
CA PHE A 8 23.57 0.81 8.54
C PHE A 8 24.09 1.17 9.94
N THR A 9 25.32 1.71 10.02
CA THR A 9 26.00 2.15 11.24
C THR A 9 25.35 3.33 11.97
N GLU A 10 24.53 4.17 11.32
CA GLU A 10 23.79 5.25 12.02
C GLU A 10 22.37 4.84 12.45
N GLN A 11 21.86 3.72 11.94
CA GLN A 11 20.48 3.28 12.21
C GLN A 11 20.32 2.61 13.57
N SER A 12 21.40 2.07 14.15
CA SER A 12 21.38 1.38 15.44
C SER A 12 21.16 2.28 16.66
N GLN A 13 21.14 3.61 16.47
CA GLN A 13 20.92 4.57 17.56
C GLN A 13 19.42 4.84 17.81
N PHE A 14 18.55 4.44 16.89
CA PHE A 14 17.10 4.63 17.01
C PHE A 14 16.43 3.36 17.51
N SER A 15 15.48 3.52 18.45
CA SER A 15 14.63 2.40 18.90
C SER A 15 13.81 1.76 17.76
N PHE A 16 13.62 2.49 16.66
CA PHE A 16 12.94 2.02 15.44
C PHE A 16 13.71 2.50 14.20
N PRO A 17 14.67 1.72 13.69
CA PRO A 17 15.43 2.11 12.51
C PRO A 17 14.54 2.18 11.26
N VAL A 18 14.82 3.13 10.38
CA VAL A 18 14.14 3.21 9.08
C VAL A 18 14.61 2.05 8.20
N PHE A 19 13.72 1.09 7.97
CA PHE A 19 13.99 -0.04 7.10
C PHE A 19 14.14 0.40 5.63
N HIS A 20 13.19 1.20 5.16
CA HIS A 20 13.16 1.69 3.78
C HIS A 20 12.39 3.00 3.69
N TRP A 21 12.73 3.82 2.70
CA TRP A 21 11.92 4.96 2.30
C TRP A 21 11.97 5.11 0.78
N THR A 22 10.82 5.44 0.19
CA THR A 22 10.71 5.68 -1.25
C THR A 22 9.57 6.63 -1.55
N ASN A 23 9.62 7.23 -2.74
CA ASN A 23 8.51 8.01 -3.28
C ASN A 23 7.66 7.11 -4.16
N LEU A 24 6.37 7.00 -3.83
CA LEU A 24 5.43 6.25 -4.65
C LEU A 24 5.19 6.96 -5.99
N ARG A 25 4.96 6.19 -7.05
CA ARG A 25 4.71 6.72 -8.41
C ARG A 25 3.34 7.40 -8.55
N LYS A 26 2.43 7.12 -7.63
CA LYS A 26 1.04 7.59 -7.61
C LYS A 26 0.69 7.99 -6.20
N GLN A 27 -0.26 8.92 -6.06
CA GLN A 27 -0.76 9.34 -4.76
C GLN A 27 -1.54 8.20 -4.09
N ALA A 28 -1.10 7.78 -2.91
CA ALA A 28 -1.80 6.79 -2.09
C ALA A 28 -2.96 7.46 -1.35
N LYS A 29 -4.13 6.82 -1.38
CA LYS A 29 -5.33 7.19 -0.62
C LYS A 29 -5.44 6.37 0.66
N GLN A 30 -5.12 5.08 0.61
CA GLN A 30 -5.24 4.17 1.75
C GLN A 30 -4.11 3.14 1.75
N ILE A 31 -3.65 2.76 2.94
CA ILE A 31 -2.68 1.69 3.14
C ILE A 31 -3.19 0.80 4.27
N ILE A 32 -3.12 -0.52 4.10
CA ILE A 32 -3.43 -1.49 5.16
C ILE A 32 -2.42 -2.63 5.17
N TRP A 33 -1.77 -2.81 6.31
CA TRP A 33 -0.80 -3.88 6.54
C TRP A 33 -1.49 -5.22 6.79
N CYS A 34 -0.88 -6.29 6.27
CA CYS A 34 -1.27 -7.65 6.58
C CYS A 34 -0.97 -7.91 8.07
N PRO A 35 -1.90 -8.50 8.83
CA PRO A 35 -1.71 -8.71 10.27
C PRO A 35 -0.63 -9.75 10.61
N THR A 36 -0.23 -10.61 9.66
CA THR A 36 0.64 -11.76 9.93
C THR A 36 1.90 -11.80 9.09
N GLN A 37 2.03 -10.94 8.09
CA GLN A 37 3.13 -10.95 7.11
C GLN A 37 3.59 -9.53 6.80
N ASP A 38 4.79 -9.39 6.24
CA ASP A 38 5.40 -8.16 5.71
C ASP A 38 4.78 -7.73 4.37
N LEU A 39 3.45 -7.79 4.28
CA LEU A 39 2.68 -7.38 3.12
C LEU A 39 1.85 -6.15 3.47
N ALA A 40 1.68 -5.24 2.51
CA ALA A 40 0.73 -4.15 2.61
C ALA A 40 -0.09 -4.05 1.33
N VAL A 41 -1.34 -3.63 1.45
CA VAL A 41 -2.13 -3.19 0.29
C VAL A 41 -2.15 -1.68 0.28
N ILE A 42 -1.82 -1.10 -0.86
CA ILE A 42 -1.89 0.33 -1.13
C ILE A 42 -3.00 0.55 -2.15
N VAL A 43 -3.90 1.48 -1.85
CA VAL A 43 -4.90 1.96 -2.79
C VAL A 43 -4.55 3.37 -3.21
N PHE A 44 -4.47 3.57 -4.52
CA PHE A 44 -4.15 4.84 -5.13
C PHE A 44 -5.41 5.64 -5.48
N VAL A 45 -5.26 6.95 -5.65
CA VAL A 45 -6.36 7.87 -6.02
C VAL A 45 -7.01 7.50 -7.36
N ASP A 46 -6.26 6.89 -8.27
CA ASP A 46 -6.77 6.38 -9.55
C ASP A 46 -7.52 5.04 -9.44
N ASN A 47 -7.74 4.54 -8.22
CA ASN A 47 -8.37 3.25 -7.90
C ASN A 47 -7.55 2.02 -8.33
N THR A 48 -6.25 2.20 -8.58
CA THR A 48 -5.31 1.06 -8.61
C THR A 48 -5.11 0.54 -7.19
N ILE A 49 -5.22 -0.78 -7.02
CA ILE A 49 -4.89 -1.51 -5.80
C ILE A 49 -3.57 -2.25 -6.06
N ALA A 50 -2.57 -2.03 -5.22
CA ALA A 50 -1.29 -2.72 -5.27
C ALA A 50 -1.07 -3.54 -4.01
N LEU A 51 -0.66 -4.80 -4.16
CA LEU A 51 -0.07 -5.58 -3.06
C LEU A 51 1.44 -5.37 -3.09
N CYS A 52 1.99 -4.90 -1.98
CA CYS A 52 3.40 -4.61 -1.83
C CYS A 52 4.04 -5.50 -0.77
N ARG A 53 5.26 -5.98 -1.03
CA ARG A 53 6.19 -6.49 -0.02
C ARG A 53 6.82 -5.31 0.71
N ASP A 54 6.97 -5.43 2.02
CA ASP A 54 7.60 -4.43 2.90
C ASP A 54 6.98 -3.03 2.80
N GLY A 55 5.74 -2.94 2.31
CA GLY A 55 5.02 -1.67 2.14
C GLY A 55 5.47 -0.81 0.97
N TRP A 56 6.39 -1.26 0.10
CA TRP A 56 6.89 -0.44 -1.01
C TRP A 56 7.14 -1.19 -2.31
N PHE A 57 7.50 -2.47 -2.28
CA PHE A 57 7.85 -3.23 -3.48
C PHE A 57 6.62 -3.93 -4.05
N PRO A 58 6.07 -3.51 -5.21
CA PRO A 58 4.84 -4.07 -5.74
C PRO A 58 5.05 -5.52 -6.20
N ILE A 59 4.23 -6.43 -5.69
CA ILE A 59 4.14 -7.83 -6.11
C ILE A 59 3.16 -7.95 -7.27
N TRP A 60 2.00 -7.31 -7.16
CA TRP A 60 0.99 -7.21 -8.21
C TRP A 60 0.15 -5.95 -8.07
N GLU A 61 -0.46 -5.53 -9.17
CA GLU A 61 -1.39 -4.41 -9.24
C GLU A 61 -2.67 -4.80 -9.98
N MET A 62 -3.80 -4.22 -9.58
CA MET A 62 -5.09 -4.38 -10.22
C MET A 62 -5.82 -3.04 -10.25
N THR A 63 -6.39 -2.70 -11.39
CA THR A 63 -7.21 -1.50 -11.53
C THR A 63 -8.67 -1.83 -11.25
N ALA A 64 -9.29 -1.14 -10.29
CA ALA A 64 -10.74 -1.24 -10.11
C ALA A 64 -11.46 -0.65 -11.33
N PRO A 65 -12.68 -1.11 -11.67
CA PRO A 65 -13.45 -0.54 -12.77
C PRO A 65 -13.62 0.98 -12.62
N GLU A 66 -13.42 1.75 -13.71
CA GLU A 66 -13.38 3.22 -13.70
C GLU A 66 -14.63 3.89 -13.09
N THR A 67 -15.77 3.21 -13.16
CA THR A 67 -17.05 3.70 -12.61
C THR A 67 -17.16 3.54 -11.09
N THR A 68 -16.12 3.03 -10.44
CA THR A 68 -16.14 2.71 -9.02
C THR A 68 -14.95 3.28 -8.27
N GLU A 69 -15.16 3.53 -6.98
CA GLU A 69 -14.15 3.97 -6.05
C GLU A 69 -14.02 2.95 -4.92
N VAL A 70 -12.78 2.60 -4.58
CA VAL A 70 -12.51 1.73 -3.43
C VAL A 70 -12.74 2.54 -2.15
N THR A 71 -13.71 2.11 -1.35
CA THR A 71 -14.11 2.82 -0.12
C THR A 71 -13.62 2.15 1.15
N ALA A 72 -13.39 0.83 1.11
CA ALA A 72 -12.94 0.07 2.26
C ALA A 72 -12.09 -1.14 1.83
N LEU A 73 -11.11 -1.47 2.68
CA LEU A 73 -10.30 -2.68 2.59
C LEU A 73 -10.20 -3.33 3.95
N VAL A 74 -10.18 -4.67 3.95
CA VAL A 74 -9.98 -5.45 5.16
C VAL A 74 -9.14 -6.68 4.83
N TRP A 75 -8.16 -6.95 5.69
CA TRP A 75 -7.45 -8.22 5.70
C TRP A 75 -8.21 -9.22 6.55
N ASN A 76 -8.29 -10.47 6.09
CA ASN A 76 -8.62 -11.56 6.98
C ASN A 76 -7.59 -11.61 8.12
N PRO A 77 -7.99 -11.87 9.39
CA PRO A 77 -7.06 -11.96 10.51
C PRO A 77 -5.92 -12.96 10.32
N ASN A 78 -6.11 -13.99 9.48
CA ASN A 78 -5.06 -14.96 9.15
C ASN A 78 -4.09 -14.50 8.04
N GLY A 79 -4.31 -13.31 7.47
CA GLY A 79 -3.45 -12.71 6.45
C GLY A 79 -3.46 -13.39 5.07
N LYS A 80 -4.41 -14.29 4.81
CA LYS A 80 -4.47 -15.05 3.53
C LYS A 80 -5.40 -14.42 2.49
N PHE A 81 -6.34 -13.60 2.92
CA PHE A 81 -7.34 -12.99 2.03
C PHE A 81 -7.46 -11.50 2.30
N ILE A 82 -7.70 -10.76 1.22
CA ILE A 82 -8.08 -9.35 1.26
C ILE A 82 -9.48 -9.25 0.69
N SER A 83 -10.32 -8.44 1.31
CA SER A 83 -11.60 -8.05 0.74
C SER A 83 -11.64 -6.53 0.64
N PHE A 84 -12.21 -6.05 -0.46
CA PHE A 84 -12.39 -4.63 -0.70
C PHE A 84 -13.78 -4.39 -1.27
N ILE A 85 -14.30 -3.20 -1.00
CA ILE A 85 -15.63 -2.78 -1.46
C ILE A 85 -15.48 -1.59 -2.38
N ASN A 86 -16.21 -1.66 -3.49
CA ASN A 86 -16.26 -0.63 -4.51
C ASN A 86 -17.63 0.03 -4.49
N ALA A 87 -17.66 1.36 -4.31
CA ALA A 87 -18.87 2.15 -4.47
C ALA A 87 -18.93 2.75 -5.87
N LYS A 88 -20.12 2.85 -6.49
CA LYS A 88 -20.26 3.61 -7.73
C LYS A 88 -19.94 5.07 -7.47
N LYS A 89 -19.13 5.68 -8.33
CA LYS A 89 -18.99 7.13 -8.32
C LYS A 89 -20.32 7.75 -8.71
N VAL A 90 -20.98 8.44 -7.78
CA VAL A 90 -22.13 9.27 -8.11
C VAL A 90 -21.59 10.39 -8.98
N LYS A 91 -22.03 10.44 -10.24
CA LYS A 91 -21.77 11.62 -11.07
C LYS A 91 -22.64 12.73 -10.51
N ASP A 92 -22.03 13.69 -9.83
CA ASP A 92 -22.70 14.94 -9.50
C ASP A 92 -23.16 15.57 -10.82
N LYS A 93 -24.46 15.89 -10.89
CA LYS A 93 -25.12 16.50 -12.06
C LYS A 93 -24.75 17.97 -12.20
#